data_AF-A0A6N7CYA1-F1
#
_entry.id   AF-A0A6N7CYA1-F1
#
_cell.length_a   1.000
_cell.length_b   1.000
_cell.length_c   1.000
_cell.angle_alpha   90.00
_cell.angle_beta   90.00
_cell.angle_gamma   90.00
#
_symmetry.space_group_name_H-M   'P 1'
#
loop_
_entity.id
_entity.type
_entity.pdbx_description
1 polymer ?
#
loop_
_entity_poly.entity_id
_entity_poly.type
_entity_poly.pdbx_seq_one_letter_code
_entity_poly.pdbx_strand_id
1 'polypeptide(L)' 'MSHRPDRLSAIASEALNRGATAATHNLGGLHADIHHEDWDTAPANLPDEIWDRLLTKHRDAARQPLS' A
#
# COMPACT_ATOMS: atom_id res chain seq x y z
N MET A 1 -12.46 16.34 -13.40
CA MET A 1 -11.79 15.83 -12.18
C MET A 1 -12.23 14.38 -12.03
N SER A 2 -11.39 13.42 -12.41
CA SER A 2 -11.73 12.01 -12.30
C SER A 2 -11.76 11.61 -10.83
N HIS A 3 -12.97 11.55 -10.30
CA HIS A 3 -13.25 10.87 -9.05
C HIS A 3 -12.80 9.42 -9.26
N ARG A 4 -11.70 8.99 -8.61
CA ARG A 4 -11.30 7.58 -8.54
C ARG A 4 -11.72 6.97 -7.18
N PRO A 5 -13.03 6.79 -6.89
CA PRO A 5 -13.48 6.08 -5.70
C PRO A 5 -13.10 4.59 -5.72
N ASP A 6 -12.66 4.07 -6.87
CA ASP A 6 -12.09 2.73 -7.09
C ASP A 6 -10.63 2.61 -6.62
N ARG A 7 -9.82 3.69 -6.73
CA ARG A 7 -8.38 3.64 -6.41
C ARG A 7 -8.11 3.38 -4.93
N LEU A 8 -8.95 3.91 -4.03
CA LEU A 8 -8.85 3.69 -2.58
C LEU A 8 -8.98 2.20 -2.22
N SER A 9 -10.09 1.59 -2.64
CA SER A 9 -10.38 0.18 -2.40
C SER A 9 -9.39 -0.74 -3.11
N ALA A 10 -8.89 -0.33 -4.29
CA ALA A 10 -7.89 -1.09 -5.03
C ALA A 10 -6.51 -1.09 -4.35
N ILE A 11 -6.06 0.04 -3.78
CA ILE A 11 -4.79 0.09 -3.03
C ILE A 11 -4.88 -0.79 -1.78
N ALA A 12 -5.98 -0.69 -1.03
CA ALA A 12 -6.18 -1.49 0.17
C ALA A 12 -6.27 -2.99 -0.15
N SER A 13 -7.00 -3.36 -1.21
CA SER A 13 -7.13 -4.76 -1.64
C SER A 13 -5.79 -5.33 -2.10
N GLU A 14 -5.01 -4.56 -2.86
CA GLU A 14 -3.72 -5.04 -3.34
C GLU A 14 -2.68 -5.13 -2.22
N ALA A 15 -2.68 -4.18 -1.27
CA ALA A 15 -1.87 -4.29 -0.06
C ALA A 15 -2.21 -5.58 0.72
N LEU A 16 -3.50 -5.92 0.86
CA LEU A 16 -3.95 -7.16 1.49
C LEU A 16 -3.51 -8.42 0.71
N ASN A 17 -3.62 -8.42 -0.62
CA ASN A 17 -3.15 -9.52 -1.48
C ASN A 17 -1.65 -9.80 -1.29
N ARG A 18 -0.88 -8.74 -0.99
CA ARG A 18 0.56 -8.81 -0.70
C ARG A 18 0.87 -9.10 0.77
N GLY A 19 -0.14 -9.40 1.58
CA GLY A 19 0.00 -9.77 2.99
C GLY A 19 0.11 -8.60 3.96
N ALA A 20 -0.07 -7.36 3.51
CA ALA A 20 -0.07 -6.20 4.37
C ALA A 20 -1.42 -6.05 5.09
N THR A 21 -1.38 -5.93 6.41
CA THR A 21 -2.58 -5.72 7.24
C THR A 21 -2.38 -4.51 8.16
N ALA A 22 -3.46 -3.96 8.69
CA ALA A 22 -3.38 -2.88 9.68
C ALA A 22 -2.65 -3.30 10.98
N ALA A 23 -2.46 -4.61 11.21
CA ALA A 23 -1.69 -5.14 12.32
C ALA A 23 -0.18 -5.15 12.07
N THR A 24 0.27 -5.05 10.82
CA THR A 24 1.68 -5.20 10.43
C THR A 24 2.24 -3.99 9.69
N HIS A 25 1.37 -3.13 9.16
CA HIS A 25 1.74 -1.98 8.35
C HIS A 25 0.85 -0.76 8.64
N ASN A 26 1.43 0.43 8.49
CA ASN A 26 0.71 1.69 8.43
C ASN A 26 0.02 1.85 7.07
N LEU A 27 -1.18 1.28 6.93
CA LEU A 27 -1.94 1.32 5.67
C LEU A 27 -2.34 2.74 5.25
N GLY A 28 -2.52 3.66 6.20
CA GLY A 28 -2.82 5.07 5.89
C GLY A 28 -1.64 5.79 5.25
N GLY A 29 -0.43 5.59 5.78
CA GLY A 29 0.81 6.10 5.21
C GLY A 29 1.13 5.50 3.84
N LEU A 30 0.97 4.17 3.71
CA LEU A 30 1.14 3.45 2.45
C LEU A 30 0.25 4.02 1.35
N HIS A 31 -1.04 4.21 1.66
CA HIS A 31 -1.98 4.77 0.72
C HIS A 31 -1.62 6.21 0.35
N ALA A 32 -1.28 7.07 1.31
CA ALA A 32 -0.89 8.45 1.02
C ALA A 32 0.31 8.54 0.06
N ASP A 33 1.32 7.67 0.21
CA ASP A 33 2.47 7.63 -0.69
C ASP A 33 2.09 7.15 -2.10
N ILE A 34 1.32 6.05 -2.23
CA ILE A 34 0.89 5.55 -3.54
C ILE A 34 0.01 6.59 -4.27
N HIS A 35 -0.80 7.35 -3.53
CA HIS A 35 -1.59 8.43 -4.10
C HIS A 35 -0.73 9.63 -4.52
N HIS A 36 0.30 9.99 -3.75
CA HIS A 36 1.18 11.12 -4.06
C HIS A 36 2.02 10.92 -5.32
N GLU A 37 2.42 9.69 -5.60
CA GLU A 37 3.20 9.36 -6.81
C GLU A 37 2.36 9.47 -8.11
N ASP A 38 1.04 9.70 -8.00
CA ASP A 38 0.09 9.94 -9.08
C ASP A 38 0.20 9.01 -10.30
N TRP A 39 0.41 7.72 -10.03
CA TRP A 39 0.48 6.71 -11.09
C TRP A 39 -0.79 6.69 -11.95
N ASP A 40 -0.64 6.71 -13.28
CA ASP A 40 -1.76 6.53 -14.20
C ASP A 40 -2.10 5.06 -14.47
N THR A 41 -1.79 4.17 -13.52
CA THR A 41 -2.07 2.74 -13.61
C THR A 41 -2.85 2.25 -12.39
N ALA A 42 -3.51 1.11 -12.55
CA ALA A 42 -4.18 0.43 -11.44
C ALA A 42 -3.14 -0.09 -10.43
N PRO A 43 -3.43 -0.11 -9.13
CA PRO A 43 -2.49 -0.58 -8.10
C PRO A 43 -1.95 -2.01 -8.36
N ALA A 44 -2.78 -2.90 -8.89
CA ALA A 44 -2.40 -4.28 -9.26
C ALA A 44 -1.38 -4.36 -10.42
N ASN A 45 -1.22 -3.27 -11.19
CA ASN A 45 -0.30 -3.18 -12.31
C ASN A 45 0.96 -2.36 -11.96
N LEU A 46 1.12 -1.92 -10.71
CA LEU A 46 2.36 -1.29 -10.28
C LEU A 46 3.47 -2.34 -10.22
N PRO A 47 4.71 -1.99 -10.61
CA PRO A 47 5.87 -2.85 -10.45
C PRO A 47 6.04 -3.37 -9.02
N ASP A 48 6.44 -4.64 -8.89
CA ASP A 48 6.66 -5.26 -7.59
C ASP A 48 7.71 -4.52 -6.75
N GLU A 49 8.76 -3.96 -7.36
CA GLU A 49 9.77 -3.19 -6.63
C GLU A 49 9.18 -1.99 -5.89
N ILE A 50 8.14 -1.37 -6.46
CA ILE A 50 7.50 -0.19 -5.88
C ILE A 50 6.69 -0.63 -4.68
N TRP A 51 5.95 -1.73 -4.82
CA TRP A 51 5.23 -2.33 -3.71
C TRP A 51 6.17 -2.75 -2.58
N ASP A 52 7.25 -3.47 -2.88
CA ASP A 52 8.20 -3.94 -1.87
C ASP A 52 8.87 -2.77 -1.12
N ARG A 53 9.27 -1.72 -1.86
CA ARG A 53 9.84 -0.50 -1.27
C ARG A 53 8.85 0.17 -0.32
N LEU A 54 7.61 0.36 -0.76
CA LEU A 54 6.59 1.06 0.02
C LEU A 54 6.09 0.22 1.20
N LEU A 55 5.90 -1.08 1.03
CA LEU A 55 5.55 -2.00 2.11
C LEU A 55 6.66 -2.04 3.18
N THR A 56 7.93 -2.09 2.76
CA THR A 56 9.06 -2.01 3.68
C THR A 56 9.08 -0.69 4.45
N LYS A 57 8.86 0.44 3.76
CA LYS A 57 8.81 1.78 4.38
C LYS A 57 7.71 1.89 5.44
N HIS A 58 6.55 1.28 5.18
CA HIS A 58 5.36 1.39 6.04
C HIS A 58 5.16 0.19 6.97
N ARG A 59 6.18 -0.66 7.14
CA ARG A 59 6.13 -1.76 8.10
C ARG A 59 6.19 -1.23 9.53
N ASP A 60 5.26 -1.64 10.37
CA ASP A 60 5.23 -1.25 11.78
C ASP A 60 6.31 -2.02 12.56
N ALA A 61 7.46 -1.40 12.79
CA ALA A 61 8.58 -2.01 13.52
C ALA A 61 8.21 -2.46 14.96
N ALA A 62 7.22 -1.79 15.58
CA ALA A 62 6.76 -2.07 16.94
C ALA A 62 5.76 -3.26 17.04
N ARG A 63 5.37 -3.88 15.93
CA ARG A 63 4.35 -4.95 15.87
C ARG A 63 4.85 -6.25 15.26
N GLN A 64 6.17 -6.42 15.16
CA GLN A 64 6.75 -7.73 14.91
C GLN A 64 6.47 -8.61 16.14
N PRO A 65 5.95 -9.84 15.98
CA PRO A 65 6.06 -10.81 17.05
C PRO A 65 7.54 -10.98 17.37
N LEU A 66 7.91 -10.78 18.64
CA LEU A 66 9.24 -11.07 19.14
C LEU A 66 9.60 -12.51 18.70
N SER A 67 10.59 -12.62 17.83
CA SER A 67 11.19 -13.91 17.44
C SER A 67 12.13 -14.40 18.52
#